data_AF-A0A7C5QKH5-F1
#
_entry.id   AF-A0A7C5QKH5-F1
#
_cell.length_a   1.000
_cell.length_b   1.000
_cell.length_c   1.000
_cell.angle_alpha   90.00
_cell.angle_beta   90.00
_cell.angle_gamma   90.00
#
_symmetry.space_group_name_H-M   'P 1'
#
loop_
_entity.id
_entity.type
_entity.pdbx_description
1 polymer ?
#
loop_
_entity_poly.entity_id
_entity_poly.type
_entity_poly.pdbx_seq_one_letter_code
_entity_poly.pdbx_strand_id
1 'polypeptide(L)'
;MNNEQKFSSVLTLAVADHEVMASAIENSRNILAGGSLTDIVCEAGTLKELTRTKLAPHFKMEEEHIFPALLQQQTDTQTTRLVADLIEDHRRILEKAKLLDKIPMLAVAGGSSLDTVKMIVRDLIDTLQNHATREDGLLLALLEKQRQSLIAPS
;
A
#
# COMPACT_ATOMS: atom_id res chain seq x y z
N MET A 1 -21.95 -8.28 -16.55
CA MET A 1 -21.62 -7.65 -15.25
C MET A 1 -21.84 -6.15 -15.39
N ASN A 2 -22.75 -5.57 -14.61
CA ASN A 2 -23.01 -4.13 -14.65
C ASN A 2 -21.87 -3.35 -13.93
N ASN A 3 -21.85 -2.02 -14.05
CA ASN A 3 -20.77 -1.20 -13.49
C ASN A 3 -20.67 -1.28 -11.96
N GLU A 4 -21.80 -1.49 -11.28
CA GLU A 4 -21.86 -1.63 -9.82
C GLU A 4 -21.23 -2.95 -9.34
N GLN A 5 -21.51 -4.07 -10.01
CA GLN A 5 -20.89 -5.37 -9.73
C GLN A 5 -19.37 -5.34 -9.97
N LYS A 6 -18.92 -4.62 -11.01
CA LYS A 6 -17.49 -4.38 -11.27
C LYS A 6 -16.84 -3.60 -10.14
N PHE A 7 -17.44 -2.49 -9.75
CA PHE A 7 -16.91 -1.64 -8.68
C PHE A 7 -16.88 -2.37 -7.32
N SER A 8 -17.90 -3.15 -7.00
CA SER A 8 -17.94 -3.97 -5.77
C SER A 8 -16.86 -5.05 -5.73
N SER A 9 -16.62 -5.74 -6.86
CA SER A 9 -15.54 -6.72 -6.98
C SER A 9 -14.15 -6.09 -6.81
N VAL A 10 -13.95 -4.91 -7.39
CA VAL A 10 -12.68 -4.16 -7.29
C VAL A 10 -12.45 -3.67 -5.87
N LEU A 11 -13.49 -3.16 -5.21
CA LEU A 11 -13.41 -2.70 -3.82
C LEU A 11 -13.11 -3.85 -2.84
N THR A 12 -13.70 -5.03 -3.07
CA THR A 12 -13.41 -6.24 -2.27
C THR A 12 -11.95 -6.68 -2.43
N LEU A 13 -11.43 -6.61 -3.67
CA LEU A 13 -10.03 -6.94 -3.93
C LEU A 13 -9.08 -5.97 -3.23
N ALA A 14 -9.37 -4.66 -3.25
CA ALA A 14 -8.55 -3.67 -2.57
C ALA A 14 -8.44 -3.95 -1.07
N VAL A 15 -9.56 -4.25 -0.40
CA VAL A 15 -9.57 -4.62 1.02
C VAL A 15 -8.74 -5.89 1.30
N ALA A 16 -8.87 -6.91 0.47
CA ALA A 16 -8.10 -8.14 0.62
C ALA A 16 -6.58 -7.89 0.45
N ASP A 17 -6.20 -7.02 -0.48
CA ASP A 17 -4.79 -6.61 -0.64
C ASP A 17 -4.27 -5.88 0.60
N HIS A 18 -5.11 -5.07 1.29
CA HIS A 18 -4.74 -4.40 2.54
C HIS A 18 -4.44 -5.37 3.68
N GLU A 19 -5.19 -6.48 3.79
CA GLU A 19 -4.90 -7.53 4.77
C GLU A 19 -3.53 -8.17 4.51
N VAL A 20 -3.19 -8.39 3.23
CA VAL A 20 -1.87 -8.90 2.83
C VAL A 20 -0.78 -7.88 3.17
N MET A 21 -1.01 -6.59 2.91
CA MET A 21 -0.08 -5.51 3.25
C MET A 21 0.16 -5.42 4.76
N ALA A 22 -0.89 -5.49 5.57
CA ALA A 22 -0.80 -5.46 7.03
C ALA A 22 0.04 -6.63 7.57
N SER A 23 -0.20 -7.84 7.06
CA SER A 23 0.59 -9.03 7.41
C SER A 23 2.07 -8.88 7.03
N ALA A 24 2.35 -8.34 5.83
CA ALA A 24 3.72 -8.07 5.40
C ALA A 24 4.40 -7.04 6.32
N ILE A 25 3.74 -5.92 6.61
CA ILE A 25 4.24 -4.87 7.52
C ILE A 25 4.60 -5.44 8.89
N GLU A 26 3.73 -6.25 9.47
CA GLU A 26 3.96 -6.89 10.77
C GLU A 26 5.19 -7.80 10.74
N ASN A 27 5.27 -8.67 9.73
CA ASN A 27 6.41 -9.57 9.54
C ASN A 27 7.72 -8.79 9.39
N SER A 28 7.74 -7.75 8.55
CA SER A 28 8.92 -6.94 8.34
C SER A 28 9.34 -6.18 9.62
N ARG A 29 8.39 -5.73 10.44
CA ARG A 29 8.68 -5.09 11.74
C ARG A 29 9.35 -6.07 12.71
N ASN A 30 8.86 -7.30 12.76
CA ASN A 30 9.47 -8.36 13.59
C ASN A 30 10.91 -8.64 13.15
N ILE A 31 11.15 -8.72 11.84
CA ILE A 31 12.49 -8.89 11.26
C ILE A 31 13.38 -7.68 11.58
N LEU A 32 12.88 -6.45 11.47
CA LEU A 32 13.65 -5.25 11.82
C LEU A 32 14.06 -5.18 13.29
N ALA A 33 13.20 -5.65 14.20
CA ALA A 33 13.42 -5.59 15.63
C ALA A 33 14.57 -6.49 16.11
N GLY A 34 14.63 -7.74 15.60
CA GLY A 34 15.59 -8.75 16.08
C GLY A 34 16.50 -9.36 15.01
N GLY A 35 16.26 -9.08 13.73
CA GLY A 35 16.94 -9.74 12.62
C GLY A 35 18.40 -9.33 12.44
N SER A 36 19.18 -10.29 11.95
CA SER A 36 20.54 -10.12 11.47
C SER A 36 20.58 -9.36 10.14
N LEU A 37 21.78 -8.94 9.70
CA LEU A 37 21.94 -8.32 8.38
C LEU A 37 21.41 -9.20 7.25
N THR A 38 21.68 -10.51 7.32
CA THR A 38 21.16 -11.48 6.34
C THR A 38 19.65 -11.48 6.31
N ASP A 39 18.99 -11.46 7.48
CA ASP A 39 17.52 -11.44 7.56
C ASP A 39 16.95 -10.16 6.93
N ILE A 40 17.56 -9.00 7.19
CA ILE A 40 17.10 -7.73 6.59
C ILE A 40 17.32 -7.71 5.07
N VAL A 41 18.43 -8.29 4.58
CA VAL A 41 18.69 -8.39 3.14
C VAL A 41 17.68 -9.31 2.45
N CYS A 42 17.36 -10.45 3.07
CA CYS A 42 16.30 -11.33 2.58
C CYS A 42 14.95 -10.61 2.56
N GLU A 43 14.62 -9.89 3.63
CA GLU A 43 13.37 -9.15 3.75
C GLU A 43 13.24 -8.02 2.72
N ALA A 44 14.34 -7.32 2.41
CA ALA A 44 14.36 -6.37 1.31
C ALA A 44 14.01 -7.02 -0.04
N GLY A 45 14.43 -8.27 -0.26
CA GLY A 45 14.04 -9.07 -1.43
C GLY A 45 12.54 -9.38 -1.44
N THR A 46 11.98 -9.80 -0.30
CA THR A 46 10.55 -10.05 -0.11
C THR A 46 9.71 -8.81 -0.40
N LEU A 47 10.07 -7.66 0.20
CA LEU A 47 9.37 -6.39 0.03
C LEU A 47 9.45 -5.87 -1.41
N LYS A 48 10.57 -6.09 -2.09
CA LYS A 48 10.69 -5.78 -3.52
C LYS A 48 9.72 -6.59 -4.35
N GLU A 49 9.61 -7.90 -4.08
CA GLU A 49 8.68 -8.76 -4.81
C GLU A 49 7.22 -8.42 -4.50
N LEU A 50 6.89 -8.15 -3.23
CA LEU A 50 5.58 -7.65 -2.82
C LEU A 50 5.23 -6.36 -3.58
N THR A 51 6.17 -5.42 -3.66
CA THR A 51 5.95 -4.16 -4.39
C THR A 51 5.61 -4.42 -5.85
N ARG A 52 6.36 -5.31 -6.51
CA ARG A 52 6.18 -5.61 -7.93
C ARG A 52 4.88 -6.37 -8.23
N THR A 53 4.55 -7.34 -7.40
CA THR A 53 3.47 -8.30 -7.68
C THR A 53 2.13 -7.92 -7.06
N LYS A 54 2.14 -7.08 -6.03
CA LYS A 54 0.95 -6.66 -5.29
C LYS A 54 0.75 -5.15 -5.29
N LEU A 55 1.70 -4.38 -4.74
CA LEU A 55 1.49 -2.94 -4.53
C LEU A 55 1.32 -2.16 -5.84
N ALA A 56 2.22 -2.33 -6.81
CA ALA A 56 2.14 -1.58 -8.06
C ALA A 56 0.85 -1.90 -8.87
N PRO A 57 0.43 -3.17 -9.01
CA PRO A 57 -0.89 -3.48 -9.57
C PRO A 57 -2.07 -2.92 -8.77
N HIS A 58 -1.99 -2.95 -7.44
CA HIS A 58 -3.01 -2.45 -6.53
C HIS A 58 -3.21 -0.93 -6.69
N PHE A 59 -2.13 -0.15 -6.58
CA PHE A 59 -2.14 1.30 -6.80
C PHE A 59 -2.71 1.68 -8.17
N LYS A 60 -2.31 0.94 -9.21
CA LYS A 60 -2.83 1.16 -10.56
C LYS A 60 -4.34 0.92 -10.62
N MET A 61 -4.82 -0.16 -10.02
CA MET A 61 -6.24 -0.51 -9.97
C MET A 61 -7.05 0.55 -9.22
N GLU A 62 -6.52 1.11 -8.14
CA GLU A 62 -7.15 2.21 -7.41
C GLU A 62 -7.23 3.49 -8.24
N GLU A 63 -6.12 3.89 -8.85
CA GLU A 63 -6.03 5.08 -9.70
C GLU A 63 -6.92 4.99 -10.95
N GLU A 64 -7.09 3.80 -11.52
CA GLU A 64 -7.90 3.60 -12.73
C GLU A 64 -9.39 3.38 -12.44
N HIS A 65 -9.75 2.89 -11.24
CA HIS A 65 -11.11 2.43 -10.98
C HIS A 65 -11.72 2.95 -9.68
N ILE A 66 -11.00 2.94 -8.55
CA ILE A 66 -11.56 3.31 -7.25
C ILE A 66 -11.63 4.83 -7.10
N PHE A 67 -10.50 5.52 -7.23
CA PHE A 67 -10.43 6.96 -7.04
C PHE A 67 -11.30 7.74 -8.05
N PRO A 68 -11.35 7.40 -9.35
CA PRO A 68 -12.23 8.09 -10.28
C PRO A 68 -13.72 7.93 -9.92
N ALA A 69 -14.14 6.73 -9.53
CA ALA A 69 -15.52 6.47 -9.12
C ALA A 69 -15.89 7.21 -7.84
N LEU A 70 -14.98 7.27 -6.87
CA LEU A 70 -15.13 8.05 -5.66
C LEU A 70 -15.32 9.54 -5.96
N LEU A 71 -14.45 10.12 -6.81
CA LEU A 71 -14.51 11.54 -7.17
C LEU A 71 -15.78 11.91 -7.95
N GLN A 72 -16.35 10.97 -8.71
CA GLN A 72 -17.64 11.17 -9.37
C GLN A 72 -18.81 11.24 -8.38
N GLN A 73 -18.72 10.52 -7.26
CA GLN A 73 -19.77 10.47 -6.22
C GLN A 73 -19.59 11.55 -5.15
N GLN A 74 -18.35 11.97 -4.90
CA GLN A 74 -17.97 12.89 -3.83
C GLN A 74 -16.97 13.91 -4.38
N THR A 75 -17.50 15.06 -4.79
CA THR A 75 -16.73 16.15 -5.43
C THR A 75 -16.28 17.21 -4.43
N ASP A 76 -16.39 16.96 -3.13
CA ASP A 76 -15.97 17.92 -2.13
C ASP A 76 -14.44 18.07 -2.11
N THR A 77 -13.99 19.23 -1.65
CA THR A 77 -12.57 19.60 -1.65
C THR A 77 -11.73 18.70 -0.75
N GLN A 78 -12.31 18.13 0.31
CA GLN A 78 -11.60 17.25 1.23
C GLN A 78 -11.32 15.90 0.58
N THR A 79 -12.32 15.28 -0.05
CA THR A 79 -12.16 14.02 -0.79
C THR A 79 -11.17 14.18 -1.95
N THR A 80 -11.26 15.28 -2.69
CA THR A 80 -10.33 15.57 -3.80
C THR A 80 -8.88 15.68 -3.31
N ARG A 81 -8.64 16.37 -2.19
CA ARG A 81 -7.30 16.48 -1.59
C ARG A 81 -6.80 15.14 -1.08
N LEU A 82 -7.65 14.36 -0.41
CA LEU A 82 -7.29 13.04 0.08
C LEU A 82 -6.85 12.12 -1.05
N VAL A 83 -7.61 12.05 -2.14
CA VAL A 83 -7.24 11.24 -3.32
C VAL A 83 -5.91 11.71 -3.91
N ALA A 84 -5.70 13.02 -4.05
CA ALA A 84 -4.43 13.54 -4.56
C ALA A 84 -3.24 13.17 -3.66
N ASP A 85 -3.42 13.22 -2.34
CA ASP A 85 -2.39 12.80 -1.39
C ASP A 85 -2.11 11.30 -1.45
N LEU A 86 -3.13 10.45 -1.63
CA LEU A 86 -2.95 8.99 -1.76
C LEU A 86 -2.16 8.64 -3.02
N ILE A 87 -2.46 9.27 -4.16
CA ILE A 87 -1.70 9.09 -5.40
C ILE A 87 -0.23 9.52 -5.26
N GLU A 88 0.01 10.60 -4.52
CA GLU A 88 1.36 11.04 -4.21
C GLU A 88 2.08 10.06 -3.27
N ASP A 89 1.38 9.48 -2.30
CA ASP A 89 1.91 8.41 -1.45
C ASP A 89 2.27 7.16 -2.28
N HIS A 90 1.47 6.76 -3.28
CA HIS A 90 1.81 5.66 -4.20
C HIS A 90 3.16 5.89 -4.86
N ARG A 91 3.38 7.09 -5.41
CA ARG A 91 4.67 7.46 -6.04
C ARG A 91 5.82 7.34 -5.05
N ARG A 92 5.66 7.89 -3.85
CA ARG A 92 6.71 7.86 -2.81
C ARG A 92 7.04 6.45 -2.36
N ILE A 93 6.03 5.59 -2.19
CA ILE A 93 6.20 4.18 -1.83
C ILE A 93 7.01 3.46 -2.92
N LEU A 94 6.64 3.64 -4.20
CA LEU A 94 7.36 3.02 -5.32
C LEU A 94 8.79 3.55 -5.45
N GLU A 95 9.05 4.83 -5.14
CA GLU A 95 10.40 5.39 -5.11
C GLU A 95 11.24 4.82 -3.97
N LYS A 96 10.67 4.70 -2.75
CA LYS A 96 11.34 4.07 -1.61
C LYS A 96 11.63 2.60 -1.88
N ALA A 97 10.72 1.87 -2.53
CA ALA A 97 10.92 0.48 -2.89
C ALA A 97 12.11 0.28 -3.86
N LYS A 98 12.41 1.24 -4.74
CA LYS A 98 13.62 1.20 -5.59
C LYS A 98 14.92 1.27 -4.77
N LEU A 99 14.89 1.81 -3.54
CA LEU A 99 16.06 1.83 -2.67
C LEU A 99 16.43 0.42 -2.16
N LEU A 100 15.49 -0.52 -2.17
CA LEU A 100 15.75 -1.91 -1.80
C LEU A 100 16.78 -2.57 -2.73
N ASP A 101 16.86 -2.15 -3.99
CA ASP A 101 17.85 -2.64 -4.97
C ASP A 101 19.30 -2.36 -4.55
N LYS A 102 19.51 -1.36 -3.69
CA LYS A 102 20.84 -0.97 -3.21
C LYS A 102 21.31 -1.84 -2.06
N ILE A 103 20.39 -2.49 -1.33
CA ILE A 103 20.68 -3.20 -0.07
C ILE A 103 21.73 -4.31 -0.23
N PRO A 104 21.66 -5.20 -1.24
CA PRO A 104 22.68 -6.23 -1.41
C PRO A 104 24.09 -5.65 -1.59
N MET A 105 24.23 -4.55 -2.33
CA MET A 105 25.52 -3.88 -2.53
C MET A 105 26.02 -3.24 -1.23
N LEU A 106 25.13 -2.59 -0.47
CA LEU A 106 25.45 -1.97 0.82
C LEU A 106 25.91 -3.00 1.85
N ALA A 107 25.33 -4.21 1.83
CA ALA A 107 25.69 -5.31 2.71
C ALA A 107 27.07 -5.92 2.37
N VAL A 108 27.43 -6.01 1.09
CA VAL A 108 28.70 -6.63 0.64
C VAL A 108 29.88 -5.67 0.74
N ALA A 109 29.69 -4.39 0.46
CA ALA A 109 30.79 -3.42 0.39
C ALA A 109 31.41 -3.06 1.75
N GLY A 110 30.89 -3.59 2.87
CA GLY A 110 31.32 -3.23 4.22
C GLY A 110 31.09 -1.76 4.60
N GLY A 111 30.52 -0.96 3.69
CA GLY A 111 30.39 0.49 3.79
C GLY A 111 29.06 0.97 4.37
N SER A 112 28.16 0.07 4.75
CA SER A 112 26.89 0.44 5.40
C SER A 112 26.63 -0.46 6.59
N SER A 113 26.38 0.16 7.74
CA SER A 113 26.00 -0.56 8.96
C SER A 113 24.64 -1.21 8.78
N LEU A 114 24.37 -2.24 9.58
CA LEU A 114 23.05 -2.85 9.75
C LEU A 114 21.95 -1.77 9.93
N ASP A 115 22.27 -0.68 10.62
CA ASP A 115 21.34 0.42 10.88
C ASP A 115 20.92 1.14 9.59
N THR A 116 21.83 1.36 8.64
CA THR A 116 21.50 1.98 7.34
C THR A 116 20.53 1.11 6.57
N VAL A 117 20.76 -0.21 6.52
CA VAL A 117 19.87 -1.15 5.83
C VAL A 117 18.51 -1.21 6.52
N LYS A 118 18.49 -1.29 7.86
CA LYS A 118 17.25 -1.25 8.66
C LYS A 118 16.48 0.04 8.44
N MET A 119 17.16 1.18 8.31
CA MET A 119 16.53 2.48 8.06
C MET A 119 15.81 2.50 6.71
N ILE A 120 16.43 1.99 5.64
CA ILE A 120 15.80 1.94 4.30
C ILE A 120 14.52 1.10 4.33
N VAL A 121 14.60 -0.09 4.93
CA VAL A 121 13.45 -1.00 5.02
C VAL A 121 12.36 -0.42 5.91
N ARG A 122 12.72 0.16 7.07
CA ARG A 122 11.77 0.81 7.99
C ARG A 122 11.04 1.98 7.33
N ASP A 123 11.76 2.84 6.62
CA ASP A 123 11.19 4.01 5.95
C ASP A 123 10.13 3.61 4.91
N LEU A 124 10.36 2.54 4.16
CA LEU A 124 9.35 1.98 3.25
C LEU A 124 8.11 1.47 4.02
N ILE A 125 8.31 0.66 5.07
CA ILE A 125 7.23 0.05 5.84
C ILE A 125 6.37 1.10 6.53
N ASP A 126 6.99 2.09 7.16
CA ASP A 126 6.25 3.15 7.86
C ASP A 126 5.48 4.03 6.86
N THR A 127 6.04 4.29 5.68
CA THR A 127 5.32 4.99 4.60
C THR A 127 4.12 4.17 4.14
N LEU A 128 4.29 2.87 3.89
CA LEU A 128 3.22 1.97 3.46
C LEU A 128 2.11 1.85 4.52
N GLN A 129 2.47 1.70 5.80
CA GLN A 129 1.52 1.62 6.90
C GLN A 129 0.69 2.90 7.03
N ASN A 130 1.34 4.06 6.95
CA ASN A 130 0.66 5.35 7.05
C ASN A 130 -0.33 5.55 5.90
N HIS A 131 0.09 5.18 4.67
CA HIS A 131 -0.78 5.20 3.50
C HIS A 131 -1.99 4.26 3.68
N ALA A 132 -1.76 2.99 4.00
CA ALA A 132 -2.82 2.00 4.19
C ALA A 132 -3.85 2.44 5.25
N THR A 133 -3.40 2.99 6.39
CA THR A 133 -4.32 3.49 7.44
C THR A 133 -5.21 4.65 6.97
N ARG A 134 -4.68 5.56 6.13
CA ARG A 134 -5.47 6.68 5.59
C ARG A 134 -6.49 6.17 4.58
N GLU A 135 -6.09 5.22 3.75
CA GLU A 135 -6.94 4.64 2.72
C GLU A 135 -8.00 3.69 3.27
N ASP A 136 -7.71 2.90 4.30
CA ASP A 136 -8.68 2.05 4.99
C ASP A 136 -9.91 2.85 5.43
N GLY A 137 -9.70 4.05 6.00
CA GLY A 137 -10.78 4.95 6.39
C GLY A 137 -11.68 5.34 5.21
N LEU A 138 -11.10 5.48 4.02
CA LEU A 138 -11.80 5.80 2.79
C LEU A 138 -12.55 4.57 2.22
N LEU A 139 -11.89 3.42 2.14
CA LEU A 139 -12.47 2.18 1.62
C LEU A 139 -13.64 1.70 2.49
N LEU A 140 -13.52 1.81 3.82
CA LEU A 140 -14.61 1.48 4.75
C LEU A 140 -15.82 2.38 4.54
N ALA A 141 -15.63 3.68 4.32
CA ALA A 141 -16.72 4.61 4.03
C ALA A 141 -17.42 4.27 2.70
N LEU A 142 -16.67 3.83 1.68
CA LEU A 142 -17.21 3.38 0.39
C LEU A 142 -18.03 2.08 0.53
N LEU A 143 -17.53 1.11 1.29
CA LEU A 143 -18.24 -0.15 1.57
C LEU A 143 -19.56 0.09 2.29
N GLU A 144 -19.57 0.98 3.29
CA GLU A 144 -20.78 1.34 4.04
C GLU A 144 -21.84 1.95 3.11
N LYS A 145 -21.44 2.87 2.21
CA LYS A 145 -22.35 3.47 1.23
C LYS A 145 -22.92 2.44 0.25
N GLN A 146 -22.10 1.52 -0.26
CA GLN A 146 -22.58 0.43 -1.13
C GLN A 146 -23.61 -0.44 -0.42
N ARG A 147 -23.36 -0.79 0.86
CA ARG A 147 -24.27 -1.61 1.65
C ARG A 147 -25.63 -0.92 1.81
N GLN A 148 -25.63 0.38 2.06
CA GLN A 148 -26.86 1.17 2.20
C GLN A 148 -27.65 1.26 0.90
N SER A 149 -26.99 1.41 -0.26
CA SER A 149 -27.67 1.42 -1.56
C SER A 149 -28.32 0.08 -1.93
N LEU A 150 -27.85 -1.03 -1.37
CA LEU A 150 -28.42 -2.37 -1.60
C LEU A 150 -29.62 -2.67 -0.68
N ILE A 151 -29.81 -1.90 0.40
CA ILE A 151 -30.86 -2.12 1.41
C ILE A 151 -32.04 -1.14 1.21
N ALA A 152 -31.84 -0.01 0.54
CA ALA A 152 -32.92 0.94 0.26
C ALA A 152 -33.96 0.32 -0.71
N PRO A 153 -35.24 0.16 -0.30
CA PRO A 153 -36.28 -0.31 -1.21
C PRO A 153 -36.54 0.77 -2.26
N SER A 154 -36.45 0.37 -3.53
CA SER A 154 -36.94 1.10 -4.70
C SER A 154 -38.45 1.32 -4.63
#